data_AF-A0A3B3HRM6-F1
#
_entry.id   AF-A0A3B3HRM6-F1
#
_cell.length_a   1.000
_cell.length_b   1.000
_cell.length_c   1.000
_cell.angle_alpha   90.00
_cell.angle_beta   90.00
_cell.angle_gamma   90.00
#
_symmetry.space_group_name_H-M   'P 1'
#
loop_
_entity.id
_entity.type
_entity.pdbx_description
1 polymer ?
#
loop_
_entity_poly.entity_id
_entity_poly.type
_entity_poly.pdbx_seq_one_letter_code
_entity_poly.pdbx_strand_id
1 'polypeptide(L)'
;MFGSAFVTVALLIFVPGSRALDLLRATATSGDPPSIPKVHCRCASYPNGTFCSWPQPAVSSPTHYIATYRERHRQSSTKICNITSSGSSTPSPDSEQQWHCHLPNLKLLTDYIINITAVHSGGSSSYLAGFMLEDIVKPDPPVDVRVSAHKSRNLLVEWSPPPTWASHHIFPLKYQILYRWENQGSSFSVNLGPTDNTKIELKGLIPGRAYQFQVCAKELLGLGHCSSWSSPVNVIIPRKKT
;
A
#
# COMPACT_ATOMS: atom_id res chain seq x y z
N MET A 1 -8.40 12.06 73.94
CA MET A 1 -6.93 12.27 73.95
C MET A 1 -6.40 12.03 72.55
N PHE A 2 -5.48 12.89 72.10
CA PHE A 2 -4.79 12.94 70.79
C PHE A 2 -5.63 13.46 69.61
N GLY A 3 -5.16 14.38 68.75
CA GLY A 3 -3.82 14.98 68.62
C GLY A 3 -3.88 16.36 67.94
N SER A 4 -2.96 17.24 68.34
CA SER A 4 -2.75 18.57 67.78
C SER A 4 -1.76 18.48 66.61
N ALA A 5 -2.07 19.12 65.49
CA ALA A 5 -1.20 19.22 64.32
C ALA A 5 -0.19 20.37 64.51
N PHE A 6 1.10 20.09 64.34
CA PHE A 6 2.14 21.12 64.31
C PHE A 6 2.14 21.83 62.96
N VAL A 7 2.00 23.17 62.97
CA VAL A 7 2.23 24.04 61.81
C VAL A 7 3.65 24.57 61.91
N THR A 8 4.50 24.26 60.94
CA THR A 8 5.83 24.87 60.81
C THR A 8 5.77 25.91 59.70
N VAL A 9 5.82 27.19 60.07
CA VAL A 9 5.90 28.32 59.14
C VAL A 9 7.37 28.49 58.72
N ALA A 10 7.67 28.22 57.46
CA ALA A 10 8.98 28.51 56.87
C ALA A 10 8.99 29.96 56.37
N LEU A 11 9.75 30.83 57.05
CA LEU A 11 10.05 32.19 56.60
C LEU A 11 11.09 32.13 55.47
N LEU A 12 10.69 32.51 54.25
CA LEU A 12 11.60 32.70 53.12
C LEU A 12 12.20 34.11 53.20
N ILE A 13 13.50 34.17 53.53
CA ILE A 13 14.28 35.40 53.54
C ILE A 13 14.73 35.69 52.11
N PHE A 14 14.26 36.80 51.54
CA PHE A 14 14.68 37.29 50.23
C PHE A 14 16.08 37.93 50.33
N VAL A 15 17.07 37.37 49.63
CA VAL A 15 18.39 37.98 49.43
C VAL A 15 18.41 38.62 48.03
N PRO A 16 18.56 39.95 47.89
CA PRO A 16 18.61 40.59 46.59
C PRO A 16 20.05 40.64 46.08
N GLY A 17 20.32 39.99 44.96
CA GLY A 17 21.56 40.24 44.22
C GLY A 17 22.18 39.03 43.53
N SER A 18 21.63 38.63 42.39
CA SER A 18 22.43 37.99 41.33
C SER A 18 21.67 37.99 40.01
N ARG A 19 22.18 38.78 39.08
CA ARG A 19 22.04 38.81 37.61
C ARG A 19 20.93 37.92 37.03
N ALA A 20 19.92 38.58 36.46
CA ALA A 20 18.98 37.98 35.52
C ALA A 20 19.75 37.33 34.36
N LEU A 21 19.67 36.01 34.26
CA LEU A 21 19.90 35.28 33.02
C LEU A 21 18.61 35.39 32.22
N ASP A 22 18.53 36.45 31.44
CA ASP A 22 17.49 36.61 30.44
C ASP A 22 18.01 36.11 29.08
N LEU A 23 17.07 35.58 28.28
CA LEU A 23 17.18 35.17 26.87
C LEU A 23 17.64 33.74 26.56
N LEU A 24 16.71 32.79 26.70
CA LEU A 24 16.30 31.97 25.55
C LEU A 24 14.77 31.94 25.50
N ARG A 25 14.18 33.04 25.03
CA ARG A 25 12.80 33.01 24.52
C ARG A 25 12.86 32.28 23.18
N ALA A 26 12.73 30.95 23.21
CA ALA A 26 12.37 30.21 22.03
C ALA A 26 11.00 30.73 21.59
N THR A 27 10.99 31.58 20.56
CA THR A 27 9.76 31.91 19.85
C THR A 27 9.29 30.62 19.22
N ALA A 28 8.40 29.91 19.91
CA ALA A 28 7.58 28.89 19.27
C ALA A 28 6.74 29.63 18.22
N THR A 29 7.24 29.64 16.98
CA THR A 29 6.41 29.97 15.83
C THR A 29 5.20 29.06 15.90
N SER A 30 4.03 29.68 16.01
CA SER A 30 2.70 29.07 15.96
C SER A 30 2.48 28.39 14.61
N GLY A 31 3.18 27.28 14.38
CA GLY A 31 2.93 26.33 13.32
C GLY A 31 2.08 25.21 13.88
N ASP A 32 1.07 24.78 13.14
CA ASP A 32 0.31 23.57 13.47
C ASP A 32 1.27 22.39 13.70
N PRO A 33 0.95 21.48 14.64
CA PRO A 33 1.77 20.32 14.90
C PRO A 33 1.95 19.49 13.61
N PRO A 34 3.15 18.94 13.39
CA PRO A 34 3.45 18.24 12.14
C PRO A 34 2.54 17.03 11.97
N SER A 35 1.86 16.95 10.82
CA SER A 35 0.96 15.82 10.53
C SER A 35 1.74 14.51 10.42
N ILE A 36 1.18 13.43 10.95
CA ILE A 36 1.79 12.09 10.86
C ILE A 36 1.68 11.63 9.40
N PRO A 37 2.78 11.15 8.77
CA PRO A 37 2.74 10.71 7.38
C PRO A 37 1.82 9.49 7.22
N LYS A 38 0.95 9.53 6.20
CA LYS A 38 0.08 8.41 5.83
C LYS A 38 0.85 7.44 4.94
N VAL A 39 1.44 6.42 5.55
CA VAL A 39 2.30 5.45 4.85
C VAL A 39 1.48 4.23 4.43
N HIS A 40 1.69 3.80 3.18
CA HIS A 40 1.17 2.55 2.64
C HIS A 40 2.33 1.70 2.12
N CYS A 41 2.48 0.50 2.68
CA CYS A 41 3.47 -0.49 2.23
C CYS A 41 2.81 -1.56 1.36
N ARG A 42 3.48 -1.95 0.27
CA ARG A 42 3.05 -3.04 -0.62
C ARG A 42 4.23 -3.91 -1.02
N CYS A 43 3.95 -5.20 -1.19
CA CYS A 43 4.88 -6.12 -1.82
C CYS A 43 4.33 -6.56 -3.18
N ALA A 44 4.86 -5.96 -4.25
CA ALA A 44 4.45 -6.23 -5.62
C ALA A 44 4.90 -7.59 -6.15
N SER A 45 5.97 -8.14 -5.58
CA SER A 45 6.64 -9.36 -6.06
C SER A 45 7.59 -9.90 -5.00
N TYR A 46 7.71 -11.22 -4.89
CA TYR A 46 8.69 -11.85 -4.00
C TYR A 46 10.03 -12.11 -4.68
N PRO A 47 11.16 -11.92 -3.96
CA PRO A 47 11.30 -11.29 -2.63
C PRO A 47 11.56 -9.77 -2.68
N ASN A 48 11.74 -9.18 -3.86
CA ASN A 48 12.35 -7.85 -4.04
C ASN A 48 11.40 -6.76 -4.52
N GLY A 49 10.09 -6.99 -4.48
CA GLY A 49 9.07 -6.04 -4.89
C GLY A 49 8.46 -5.21 -3.75
N THR A 50 9.11 -5.13 -2.59
CA THR A 50 8.56 -4.44 -1.41
C THR A 50 8.95 -2.97 -1.36
N PHE A 51 7.95 -2.11 -1.17
CA PHE A 51 8.17 -0.69 -0.97
C PHE A 51 7.07 -0.05 -0.13
N CYS A 52 7.41 1.03 0.56
CA CYS A 52 6.47 1.87 1.29
C CYS A 52 6.39 3.26 0.65
N SER A 53 5.20 3.85 0.70
CA SER A 53 4.88 5.08 -0.03
C SER A 53 4.01 6.01 0.79
N TRP A 54 4.19 7.32 0.66
CA TRP A 54 3.39 8.33 1.36
C TRP A 54 3.25 9.61 0.52
N PRO A 55 2.11 10.31 0.59
CA PRO A 55 1.86 11.49 -0.23
C PRO A 55 2.77 12.65 0.17
N GLN A 56 3.10 13.51 -0.80
CA GLN A 56 3.77 14.77 -0.51
C GLN A 56 2.80 15.75 0.17
N PRO A 57 3.19 16.42 1.28
CA PRO A 57 2.30 17.34 1.98
C PRO A 57 2.00 18.61 1.16
N ALA A 58 0.72 18.99 1.12
CA ALA A 58 0.23 20.13 0.32
C ALA A 58 0.31 21.51 1.03
N VAL A 59 0.41 21.55 2.37
CA VAL A 59 0.20 22.79 3.15
C VAL A 59 1.44 23.22 3.96
N SER A 60 2.19 22.27 4.52
CA SER A 60 3.50 22.51 5.15
C SER A 60 4.44 21.37 4.78
N SER A 61 5.34 21.61 3.82
CA SER A 61 6.30 20.59 3.43
C SER A 61 7.33 20.39 4.56
N PRO A 62 7.54 19.17 5.06
CA PRO A 62 8.63 18.91 5.99
C PRO A 62 9.95 19.25 5.32
N THR A 63 10.92 19.66 6.13
CA THR A 63 12.28 19.95 5.70
C THR A 63 12.91 18.72 5.05
N HIS A 64 12.70 17.54 5.64
CA HIS A 64 13.09 16.26 5.06
C HIS A 64 12.35 15.10 5.74
N TYR A 65 12.40 13.93 5.10
CA TYR A 65 11.94 12.67 5.66
C TYR A 65 13.13 11.79 6.03
N ILE A 66 12.95 10.97 7.07
CA ILE A 66 13.88 9.92 7.46
C ILE A 66 13.09 8.60 7.47
N ALA A 67 13.55 7.61 6.70
CA ALA A 67 12.92 6.29 6.64
C ALA A 67 13.92 5.23 7.11
N THR A 68 13.50 4.43 8.10
CA THR A 68 14.31 3.34 8.65
C THR A 68 13.47 2.09 8.84
N TYR A 69 14.08 0.92 8.69
CA TYR A 69 13.40 -0.35 8.88
C TYR A 69 14.30 -1.37 9.59
N ARG A 70 13.68 -2.31 10.31
CA ARG A 70 14.39 -3.35 11.05
C ARG A 70 13.52 -4.57 11.29
N GLU A 71 14.14 -5.72 11.53
CA GLU A 71 13.42 -6.88 12.09
C GLU A 71 12.98 -6.53 13.53
N ARG A 72 11.75 -6.88 13.93
CA ARG A 72 11.21 -6.51 15.25
C ARG A 72 12.09 -7.00 16.40
N HIS A 73 12.58 -8.23 16.30
CA HIS A 73 13.39 -8.89 17.33
C HIS A 73 14.90 -8.57 17.27
N ARG A 74 15.38 -7.84 16.24
CA ARG A 74 16.80 -7.50 16.10
C ARG A 74 16.99 -6.00 15.99
N GLN A 75 17.11 -5.34 17.13
CA GLN A 75 17.24 -3.88 17.18
C GLN A 75 18.60 -3.37 16.63
N SER A 76 19.65 -4.21 16.70
CA SER A 76 20.99 -3.89 16.19
C SER A 76 21.11 -3.88 14.67
N SER A 77 20.07 -4.25 13.91
CA SER A 77 20.10 -4.32 12.44
C SER A 77 19.26 -3.24 11.76
N THR A 78 19.07 -2.08 12.41
CA THR A 78 18.32 -0.96 11.82
C THR A 78 19.00 -0.45 10.56
N LYS A 79 18.27 -0.50 9.44
CA LYS A 79 18.73 -0.07 8.12
C LYS A 79 18.04 1.23 7.73
N ILE A 80 18.77 2.12 7.08
CA ILE A 80 18.22 3.33 6.46
C ILE A 80 17.66 2.95 5.10
N CYS A 81 16.49 3.47 4.77
CA CYS A 81 15.89 3.33 3.45
C CYS A 81 16.07 4.60 2.63
N ASN A 82 16.56 4.45 1.41
CA ASN A 82 16.73 5.58 0.51
C ASN A 82 15.36 6.04 -0.02
N ILE A 83 15.04 7.30 0.26
CA ILE A 83 13.78 7.91 -0.12
C ILE A 83 13.94 8.48 -1.54
N THR A 84 13.00 8.14 -2.40
CA THR A 84 12.93 8.58 -3.79
C THR A 84 11.60 9.27 -4.04
N SER A 85 11.60 10.27 -4.93
CA SER A 85 10.40 10.99 -5.34
C SER A 85 10.05 10.55 -6.75
N SER A 86 8.83 10.06 -6.97
CA SER A 86 8.41 9.67 -8.31
C SER A 86 7.74 10.86 -9.00
N GLY A 87 8.56 11.76 -9.55
CA GLY A 87 8.11 12.95 -10.28
C GLY A 87 7.90 12.63 -11.74
N SER A 88 6.65 12.69 -12.22
CA SER A 88 6.38 12.58 -13.64
C SER A 88 7.00 13.78 -14.35
N SER A 89 7.91 13.55 -15.30
CA SER A 89 8.47 14.58 -16.19
C SER A 89 7.43 15.18 -17.15
N THR A 90 6.19 14.69 -17.11
CA THR A 90 5.00 15.28 -17.75
C THR A 90 3.93 15.52 -16.69
N PRO A 91 3.57 16.77 -16.37
CA PRO A 91 2.52 17.05 -15.40
C PRO A 91 1.17 16.64 -16.00
N SER A 92 0.59 15.54 -15.51
CA SER A 92 -0.85 15.33 -15.63
C SER A 92 -1.52 16.03 -14.44
N PRO A 93 -2.70 16.63 -14.61
CA PRO A 93 -3.39 17.39 -13.55
C PRO A 93 -3.86 16.54 -12.36
N ASP A 94 -3.58 15.23 -12.37
CA ASP A 94 -4.06 14.23 -11.40
C ASP A 94 -2.92 13.40 -10.77
N SER A 95 -1.65 13.68 -11.11
CA SER A 95 -0.52 12.97 -10.50
C SER A 95 -0.12 13.65 -9.20
N GLU A 96 -0.70 13.22 -8.08
CA GLU A 96 -0.20 13.58 -6.76
C GLU A 96 1.23 13.04 -6.58
N GLN A 97 2.17 13.95 -6.31
CA GLN A 97 3.56 13.62 -6.08
C GLN A 97 3.68 12.74 -4.82
N GLN A 98 4.35 11.59 -4.94
CA GLN A 98 4.46 10.63 -3.84
C GLN A 98 5.94 10.26 -3.59
N TRP A 99 6.28 10.10 -2.32
CA TRP A 99 7.57 9.59 -1.86
C TRP A 99 7.52 8.07 -1.73
N HIS A 100 8.61 7.41 -2.09
CA HIS A 100 8.75 5.96 -2.03
C HIS A 100 10.08 5.54 -1.41
N CYS A 101 10.03 4.46 -0.65
CA CYS A 101 11.19 3.80 -0.03
C CYS A 101 11.17 2.32 -0.43
N HIS A 102 12.22 1.87 -1.12
CA HIS A 102 12.39 0.46 -1.52
C HIS A 102 13.06 -0.35 -0.40
N LEU A 103 12.50 -1.52 -0.11
CA LEU A 103 12.91 -2.38 0.99
C LEU A 103 13.45 -3.69 0.40
N PRO A 104 14.75 -3.76 0.05
CA PRO A 104 15.31 -4.93 -0.62
C PRO A 104 15.54 -6.10 0.35
N ASN A 105 15.45 -7.32 -0.19
CA ASN A 105 15.88 -8.56 0.47
C ASN A 105 15.24 -8.79 1.85
N LEU A 106 13.95 -8.47 1.98
CA LEU A 106 13.16 -8.87 3.14
C LEU A 106 12.90 -10.37 3.11
N LYS A 107 12.84 -10.99 4.28
CA LYS A 107 12.59 -12.43 4.45
C LYS A 107 11.10 -12.66 4.63
N LEU A 108 10.63 -13.77 4.06
CA LEU A 108 9.30 -14.28 4.36
C LEU A 108 9.18 -14.66 5.84
N LEU A 109 7.95 -14.65 6.36
CA LEU A 109 7.58 -15.02 7.72
C LEU A 109 8.38 -14.27 8.79
N THR A 110 8.81 -13.06 8.46
CA THR A 110 9.63 -12.21 9.34
C THR A 110 8.89 -10.90 9.58
N ASP A 111 8.73 -10.55 10.84
CA ASP A 111 8.06 -9.34 11.27
C ASP A 111 9.03 -8.14 11.28
N TYR A 112 8.72 -7.16 10.43
CA TYR A 112 9.49 -5.94 10.25
C TYR A 112 8.78 -4.75 10.87
N ILE A 113 9.56 -3.78 11.34
CA ILE A 113 9.08 -2.46 11.73
C ILE A 113 9.64 -1.44 10.74
N ILE A 114 8.76 -0.63 10.16
CA ILE A 114 9.12 0.58 9.40
C ILE A 114 8.85 1.81 10.28
N ASN A 115 9.77 2.76 10.25
CA ASN A 115 9.63 4.07 10.88
C ASN A 115 9.91 5.17 9.84
N ILE A 116 8.93 6.02 9.61
CA ILE A 116 9.02 7.17 8.70
C ILE A 116 8.77 8.45 9.51
N THR A 117 9.80 9.26 9.65
CA THR A 117 9.78 10.52 10.40
C THR A 117 9.77 11.70 9.45
N ALA A 118 8.78 12.57 9.58
CA ALA A 118 8.73 13.87 8.93
C ALA A 118 9.34 14.93 9.86
N VAL A 119 10.41 15.59 9.42
CA VAL A 119 11.13 16.60 10.21
C VAL A 119 10.77 18.00 9.70
N HIS A 120 10.30 18.86 10.60
CA HIS A 120 9.92 20.24 10.34
C HIS A 120 10.81 21.18 11.17
N SER A 121 10.78 22.48 10.88
CA SER A 121 11.55 23.48 11.64
C SER A 121 11.16 23.54 13.13
N GLY A 122 9.90 23.27 13.45
CA GLY A 122 9.36 23.33 14.82
C GLY A 122 9.25 21.98 15.55
N GLY A 123 9.64 20.86 14.91
CA GLY A 123 9.51 19.53 15.52
C GLY A 123 9.43 18.39 14.50
N SER A 124 9.10 17.18 14.95
CA SER A 124 9.00 16.00 14.10
C SER A 124 7.77 15.16 14.40
N SER A 125 7.20 14.53 13.38
CA SER A 125 6.16 13.51 13.51
C SER A 125 6.64 12.18 12.91
N SER A 126 6.27 11.05 13.50
CA SER A 126 6.73 9.73 13.04
C SER A 126 5.57 8.75 12.87
N TYR A 127 5.59 8.02 11.76
CA TYR A 127 4.76 6.84 11.53
C TYR A 127 5.57 5.59 11.82
N LEU A 128 5.09 4.74 12.73
CA LEU A 128 5.73 3.47 13.07
C LEU A 128 4.72 2.33 12.90
N ALA A 129 5.04 1.35 12.07
CA ALA A 129 4.17 0.19 11.83
C ALA A 129 4.95 -1.11 11.69
N GLY A 130 4.31 -2.20 12.12
CA GLY A 130 4.77 -3.56 11.88
C GLY A 130 4.15 -4.14 10.61
N PHE A 131 4.87 -5.01 9.91
CA PHE A 131 4.32 -5.78 8.80
C PHE A 131 5.13 -7.05 8.56
N MET A 132 4.45 -8.08 8.04
CA MET A 132 5.09 -9.20 7.35
C MET A 132 4.82 -9.08 5.86
N LEU A 133 5.68 -9.68 5.03
CA LEU A 133 5.54 -9.64 3.58
C LEU A 133 4.21 -10.26 3.11
N GLU A 134 3.78 -11.30 3.80
CA GLU A 134 2.55 -12.06 3.58
C GLU A 134 1.29 -11.25 3.82
N ASP A 135 1.35 -10.22 4.65
CA ASP A 135 0.20 -9.36 4.93
C ASP A 135 0.05 -8.28 3.86
N ILE A 136 1.16 -7.82 3.29
CA ILE A 136 1.21 -6.67 2.36
C ILE A 136 1.41 -7.08 0.90
N VAL A 137 1.51 -8.39 0.61
CA VAL A 137 1.66 -8.89 -0.75
C VAL A 137 0.44 -8.53 -1.59
N LYS A 138 0.69 -7.88 -2.71
CA LYS A 138 -0.31 -7.45 -3.69
C LYS A 138 0.35 -7.43 -5.07
N PRO A 139 0.22 -8.52 -5.85
CA PRO A 139 0.74 -8.57 -7.21
C PRO A 139 0.20 -7.43 -8.07
N ASP A 140 0.89 -7.12 -9.17
CA ASP A 140 0.30 -6.29 -10.22
C ASP A 140 -0.79 -7.07 -10.98
N PRO A 141 -1.68 -6.41 -11.75
CA PRO A 141 -2.72 -7.10 -12.49
C PRO A 141 -2.15 -8.04 -13.57
N PRO A 142 -2.83 -9.15 -13.89
CA PRO A 142 -2.53 -9.97 -15.07
C PRO A 142 -2.55 -9.13 -16.35
N VAL A 143 -1.71 -9.53 -17.30
CA VAL A 143 -1.58 -8.88 -18.62
C VAL A 143 -2.07 -9.80 -19.73
N ASP A 144 -2.17 -9.26 -20.95
CA ASP A 144 -2.56 -10.01 -22.15
C ASP A 144 -3.87 -10.79 -22.02
N VAL A 145 -4.85 -10.23 -21.29
CA VAL A 145 -6.17 -10.84 -21.15
C VAL A 145 -6.85 -10.89 -22.52
N ARG A 146 -7.22 -12.09 -22.94
CA ARG A 146 -7.79 -12.39 -24.26
C ARG A 146 -9.00 -13.28 -24.11
N VAL A 147 -10.01 -13.01 -24.93
CA VAL A 147 -11.21 -13.84 -25.01
C VAL A 147 -11.41 -14.28 -26.45
N SER A 148 -11.43 -15.59 -26.67
CA SER A 148 -11.59 -16.19 -27.99
C SER A 148 -12.72 -17.21 -28.00
N ALA A 149 -13.32 -17.43 -29.17
CA ALA A 149 -14.26 -18.52 -29.35
C ALA A 149 -13.50 -19.86 -29.33
N HIS A 150 -14.00 -20.83 -28.57
CA HIS A 150 -13.37 -22.13 -28.43
C HIS A 150 -14.42 -23.24 -28.44
N LYS A 151 -14.26 -24.24 -29.31
CA LYS A 151 -15.22 -25.34 -29.52
C LYS A 151 -16.67 -24.82 -29.72
N SER A 152 -17.64 -25.72 -29.84
CA SER A 152 -19.03 -25.38 -30.17
C SER A 152 -19.74 -24.56 -29.07
N ARG A 153 -19.57 -23.23 -29.08
CA ARG A 153 -20.16 -22.21 -28.19
C ARG A 153 -19.48 -21.97 -26.84
N ASN A 154 -18.24 -22.42 -26.64
CA ASN A 154 -17.51 -22.05 -25.44
C ASN A 154 -16.64 -20.81 -25.73
N LEU A 155 -16.33 -20.05 -24.69
CA LEU A 155 -15.30 -19.02 -24.76
C LEU A 155 -14.08 -19.50 -23.99
N LEU A 156 -12.90 -19.26 -24.54
CA LEU A 156 -11.66 -19.43 -23.84
C LEU A 156 -11.17 -18.04 -23.42
N VAL A 157 -11.04 -17.85 -22.10
CA VAL A 157 -10.43 -16.66 -21.51
C VAL A 157 -9.03 -17.04 -21.09
N GLU A 158 -8.03 -16.31 -21.58
CA GLU A 158 -6.61 -16.56 -21.31
C GLU A 158 -5.94 -15.26 -20.87
N TRP A 159 -4.89 -15.38 -20.07
CA TRP A 159 -4.09 -14.25 -19.59
C TRP A 159 -2.66 -14.70 -19.33
N SER A 160 -1.79 -13.72 -19.10
CA SER A 160 -0.40 -13.95 -18.66
C SER A 160 -0.22 -13.44 -17.22
N PRO A 161 0.66 -14.08 -16.41
CA PRO A 161 1.06 -13.54 -15.12
C PRO A 161 1.63 -12.11 -15.26
N PRO A 162 1.58 -11.29 -14.20
CA PRO A 162 2.18 -9.96 -14.23
C PRO A 162 3.69 -10.06 -14.49
N PRO A 163 4.27 -9.30 -15.44
CA PRO A 163 5.71 -9.37 -15.73
C PRO A 163 6.61 -9.02 -14.53
N THR A 164 6.09 -8.23 -13.60
CA THR A 164 6.77 -7.88 -12.34
C THR A 164 6.86 -9.08 -11.37
N TRP A 165 6.08 -10.12 -11.57
CA TRP A 165 6.08 -11.36 -10.78
C TRP A 165 6.96 -12.45 -11.44
N ALA A 166 8.25 -12.15 -11.64
CA ALA A 166 9.19 -13.04 -12.32
C ALA A 166 9.39 -14.41 -11.62
N SER A 167 9.19 -14.45 -10.30
CA SER A 167 9.39 -15.65 -9.48
C SER A 167 8.18 -16.60 -9.46
N HIS A 168 7.27 -16.55 -10.45
CA HIS A 168 6.02 -17.32 -10.45
C HIS A 168 6.22 -18.85 -10.37
N HIS A 169 7.41 -19.35 -10.67
CA HIS A 169 7.75 -20.78 -10.60
C HIS A 169 8.06 -21.23 -9.16
N ILE A 170 8.53 -20.32 -8.31
CA ILE A 170 8.78 -20.56 -6.88
C ILE A 170 7.57 -20.09 -6.05
N PHE A 171 7.01 -18.95 -6.41
CA PHE A 171 5.85 -18.33 -5.77
C PHE A 171 4.70 -18.24 -6.77
N PRO A 172 3.99 -19.36 -7.04
CA PRO A 172 2.88 -19.38 -7.97
C PRO A 172 1.76 -18.43 -7.55
N LEU A 173 0.98 -18.02 -8.54
CA LEU A 173 -0.19 -17.18 -8.38
C LEU A 173 -1.46 -18.00 -8.62
N LYS A 174 -2.56 -17.56 -8.02
CA LYS A 174 -3.92 -17.93 -8.40
C LYS A 174 -4.68 -16.70 -8.88
N TYR A 175 -5.72 -16.95 -9.64
CA TYR A 175 -6.45 -15.92 -10.37
C TYR A 175 -7.94 -16.02 -10.09
N GLN A 176 -8.59 -14.86 -9.98
CA GLN A 176 -10.05 -14.75 -10.00
C GLN A 176 -10.46 -14.04 -11.27
N ILE A 177 -11.56 -14.48 -11.86
CA ILE A 177 -12.11 -13.92 -13.10
C ILE A 177 -13.45 -13.30 -12.77
N LEU A 178 -13.67 -12.08 -13.23
CA LEU A 178 -14.93 -11.38 -13.10
C LEU A 178 -15.46 -11.09 -14.48
N TYR A 179 -16.67 -11.54 -14.77
CA TYR A 179 -17.37 -11.13 -15.98
C TYR A 179 -18.71 -10.48 -15.68
N ARG A 180 -19.02 -9.44 -16.45
CA ARG A 180 -20.24 -8.64 -16.31
C ARG A 180 -21.00 -8.55 -17.62
N TRP A 181 -22.31 -8.37 -17.53
CA TRP A 181 -23.16 -8.08 -18.67
C TRP A 181 -24.37 -7.25 -18.24
N GLU A 182 -25.01 -6.60 -19.20
CA GLU A 182 -26.26 -5.88 -18.99
C GLU A 182 -27.43 -6.65 -19.60
N ASN A 183 -28.59 -6.60 -18.94
CA ASN A 183 -29.85 -7.11 -19.45
C ASN A 183 -30.99 -6.17 -19.05
N GLN A 184 -31.67 -5.57 -20.04
CA GLN A 184 -32.84 -4.69 -19.80
C GLN A 184 -32.55 -3.57 -18.78
N GLY A 185 -31.38 -2.94 -18.85
CA GLY A 185 -30.96 -1.88 -17.92
C GLY A 185 -30.39 -2.35 -16.58
N SER A 186 -30.45 -3.65 -16.29
CA SER A 186 -29.86 -4.24 -15.08
C SER A 186 -28.46 -4.79 -15.36
N SER A 187 -27.50 -4.50 -14.47
CA SER A 187 -26.14 -5.02 -14.54
C SER A 187 -26.01 -6.31 -13.74
N PHE A 188 -25.35 -7.31 -14.31
CA PHE A 188 -25.11 -8.62 -13.72
C PHE A 188 -23.61 -8.90 -13.70
N SER A 189 -23.17 -9.68 -12.71
CA SER A 189 -21.77 -10.06 -12.58
C SER A 189 -21.61 -11.47 -12.02
N VAL A 190 -20.56 -12.15 -12.42
CA VAL A 190 -20.17 -13.46 -11.90
C VAL A 190 -18.67 -13.44 -11.61
N ASN A 191 -18.30 -13.90 -10.42
CA ASN A 191 -16.93 -14.15 -10.02
C ASN A 191 -16.64 -15.65 -10.12
N LEU A 192 -15.55 -16.00 -10.80
CA LEU A 192 -15.06 -17.37 -10.97
C LEU A 192 -13.69 -17.54 -10.32
N GLY A 193 -13.37 -18.79 -10.00
CA GLY A 193 -12.12 -19.18 -9.37
C GLY A 193 -12.20 -19.23 -7.83
N PRO A 194 -11.05 -19.23 -7.14
CA PRO A 194 -9.72 -19.06 -7.70
C PRO A 194 -9.26 -20.25 -8.55
N THR A 195 -8.39 -20.00 -9.53
CA THR A 195 -7.69 -21.04 -10.31
C THR A 195 -6.21 -20.71 -10.41
N ASP A 196 -5.35 -21.72 -10.37
CA ASP A 196 -3.90 -21.64 -10.60
C ASP A 196 -3.53 -21.69 -12.09
N ASN A 197 -4.49 -22.01 -12.97
CA ASN A 197 -4.31 -21.96 -14.41
C ASN A 197 -4.37 -20.53 -14.95
N THR A 198 -3.75 -20.30 -16.11
CA THR A 198 -3.78 -19.03 -16.83
C THR A 198 -4.87 -18.96 -17.90
N LYS A 199 -5.81 -19.90 -17.86
CA LYS A 199 -6.94 -19.98 -18.79
C LYS A 199 -8.16 -20.66 -18.17
N ILE A 200 -9.34 -20.27 -18.63
CA ILE A 200 -10.61 -20.90 -18.26
C ILE A 200 -11.53 -21.01 -19.48
N GLU A 201 -12.18 -22.17 -19.62
CA GLU A 201 -13.23 -22.38 -20.61
C GLU A 201 -14.60 -22.08 -20.00
N LEU A 202 -15.33 -21.13 -20.59
CA LEU A 202 -16.65 -20.70 -20.17
C LEU A 202 -17.72 -21.27 -21.10
N LYS A 203 -18.79 -21.78 -20.50
CA LYS A 203 -19.92 -22.40 -21.19
C LYS A 203 -21.22 -21.69 -20.81
N GLY A 204 -22.26 -21.87 -21.62
CA GLY A 204 -23.61 -21.38 -21.29
C GLY A 204 -23.79 -19.86 -21.41
N LEU A 205 -22.87 -19.17 -22.08
CA LEU A 205 -23.02 -17.73 -22.33
C LEU A 205 -24.01 -17.46 -23.47
N ILE A 206 -24.71 -16.34 -23.39
CA ILE A 206 -25.83 -16.01 -24.29
C ILE A 206 -25.30 -15.42 -25.61
N PRO A 207 -25.59 -16.04 -26.78
CA PRO A 207 -25.19 -15.48 -28.08
C PRO A 207 -25.79 -14.10 -28.35
N GLY A 208 -25.00 -13.23 -28.99
CA GLY A 208 -25.37 -11.85 -29.30
C GLY A 208 -25.32 -10.89 -28.11
N ARG A 209 -24.93 -11.36 -26.92
CA ARG A 209 -24.76 -10.52 -25.73
C ARG A 209 -23.32 -10.04 -25.59
N ALA A 210 -23.16 -8.80 -25.15
CA ALA A 210 -21.88 -8.22 -24.77
C ALA A 210 -21.53 -8.60 -23.33
N TYR A 211 -20.29 -9.05 -23.14
CA TYR A 211 -19.71 -9.37 -21.85
C TYR A 211 -18.41 -8.58 -21.66
N GLN A 212 -18.15 -8.16 -20.44
CA GLN A 212 -16.90 -7.54 -20.03
C GLN A 212 -16.15 -8.46 -19.08
N PHE A 213 -14.91 -8.82 -19.40
CA PHE A 213 -14.06 -9.71 -18.62
C PHE A 213 -12.90 -8.97 -17.96
N GLN A 214 -12.59 -9.33 -16.73
CA GLN A 214 -11.42 -8.88 -15.98
C GLN A 214 -10.84 -10.03 -15.16
N VAL A 215 -9.53 -9.99 -14.92
CA VAL A 215 -8.82 -10.99 -14.12
C VAL A 215 -8.00 -10.28 -13.05
N CYS A 216 -7.94 -10.82 -11.84
CA CYS A 216 -6.99 -10.37 -10.81
C CYS A 216 -6.09 -11.54 -10.38
N ALA A 217 -4.87 -11.22 -9.96
CA ALA A 217 -3.89 -12.16 -9.45
C ALA A 217 -3.79 -12.08 -7.94
N LYS A 218 -3.55 -13.22 -7.29
CA LYS A 218 -3.24 -13.31 -5.86
C LYS A 218 -2.17 -14.39 -5.65
N GLU A 219 -1.38 -14.25 -4.59
CA GLU A 219 -0.47 -15.31 -4.15
C GLU A 219 -1.25 -16.64 -3.94
N LEU A 220 -0.66 -17.79 -4.32
CA LEU A 220 -1.33 -19.09 -4.37
C LEU A 220 -1.95 -19.52 -3.03
N LEU A 221 -1.25 -19.33 -1.91
CA LEU A 221 -1.78 -19.64 -0.58
C LEU A 221 -2.91 -18.69 -0.16
N GLY A 222 -3.08 -17.57 -0.86
CA GLY A 222 -4.14 -16.59 -0.61
C GLY A 222 -3.76 -15.56 0.45
N LEU A 223 -2.46 -15.39 0.66
CA LEU A 223 -1.92 -14.36 1.53
C LEU A 223 -2.06 -12.97 0.89
N GLY A 224 -2.09 -11.94 1.73
CA GLY A 224 -2.26 -10.55 1.34
C GLY A 224 -3.52 -10.27 0.51
N HIS A 225 -3.35 -9.49 -0.54
CA HIS A 225 -4.43 -8.91 -1.34
C HIS A 225 -4.41 -9.39 -2.79
N CYS A 226 -5.59 -9.43 -3.42
CA CYS A 226 -5.65 -9.50 -4.87
C CYS A 226 -5.05 -8.22 -5.47
N SER A 227 -4.46 -8.36 -6.65
CA SER A 227 -4.13 -7.25 -7.53
C SER A 227 -5.38 -6.41 -7.82
N SER A 228 -5.18 -5.21 -8.34
CA SER A 228 -6.28 -4.56 -9.07
C SER A 228 -6.74 -5.47 -10.22
N TRP A 229 -8.00 -5.33 -10.63
CA TRP A 229 -8.50 -6.00 -11.82
C TRP A 229 -7.71 -5.56 -13.06
N SER A 230 -7.49 -6.48 -14.00
CA SER A 230 -6.92 -6.15 -15.31
C SER A 230 -7.78 -5.13 -16.05
N SER A 231 -7.21 -4.55 -17.11
CA SER A 231 -8.00 -3.78 -18.07
C SER A 231 -9.18 -4.62 -18.59
N PRO A 232 -10.38 -4.04 -18.71
CA PRO A 232 -11.58 -4.77 -19.13
C PRO A 232 -11.48 -5.18 -20.61
N VAL A 233 -11.85 -6.43 -20.89
CA VAL A 233 -11.97 -6.95 -22.25
C VAL A 233 -13.45 -7.15 -22.59
N ASN A 234 -13.94 -6.39 -23.56
CA ASN A 234 -15.32 -6.48 -24.01
C ASN A 234 -15.42 -7.43 -25.22
N VAL A 235 -16.37 -8.36 -25.19
CA VAL A 235 -16.61 -9.31 -26.29
C VAL A 235 -18.10 -9.51 -26.51
N ILE A 236 -18.51 -9.59 -27.77
CA ILE A 236 -19.86 -9.99 -28.17
C ILE A 236 -19.79 -11.42 -28.67
N ILE A 237 -20.62 -12.29 -28.09
CA ILE A 237 -20.65 -13.69 -28.53
C ILE A 237 -21.32 -13.76 -29.90
N PRO A 238 -20.67 -14.31 -30.93
CA PRO A 238 -21.26 -14.39 -32.26
C PRO A 238 -22.58 -15.18 -32.22
N ARG A 239 -23.61 -14.67 -32.90
CA ARG A 239 -24.79 -15.47 -33.22
C ARG A 239 -24.37 -16.51 -34.26
N LYS A 240 -24.86 -17.74 -34.15
CA LYS A 240 -24.72 -18.72 -35.24
C LYS A 240 -25.37 -18.10 -36.48
N LYS A 241 -24.67 -18.05 -37.61
CA LYS A 241 -25.34 -17.86 -38.90
C LYS A 241 -26.16 -19.14 -39.14
N THR A 242 -27.48 -19.00 -39.10
CA THR A 242 -28.45 -20.01 -39.55
C THR A 242 -28.30 -20.24 -41.04
#